data_AF-A0A1J0GCL9-F1
#
_entry.id   AF-A0A1J0GCL9-F1
#
_cell.length_a   1.000
_cell.length_b   1.000
_cell.length_c   1.000
_cell.angle_alpha   90.00
_cell.angle_beta   90.00
_cell.angle_gamma   90.00
#
_symmetry.space_group_name_H-M   'P 1'
#
loop_
_entity.id
_entity.type
_entity.pdbx_description
1 polymer ?
#
loop_
_entity_poly.entity_id
_entity_poly.type
_entity_poly.pdbx_seq_one_letter_code
_entity_poly.pdbx_strand_id
1 'polypeptide(L)'
;MNYIVFDLEFNQGYNFAKGTKSLNNPKCPFEIIQIGAIKLNDHFETIGTLDVIVKPEIYTTLNPFVRELTGITMEELNKGISFEKMYEDFSNFIKSDRSVLCVWGIADIKELFRNIEFYELEPLPSPTEYIDIQSYASTALDCKKGINIGLGNAAKLLSVPIESQFHDAFNDAFYTTEVFKKIYNKEIKPNIYIPKVKGLNRLSARNYKIDLPSLTDQFEKMFKREMSIDEKSIIKLAYIMGKTNQFQIKIDPEIKPKK
;
A
#
# COMPACT_ATOMS: atom_id res chain seq x y z
N MET A 1 16.10 12.04 -12.78
CA MET A 1 15.28 11.19 -11.90
C MET A 1 14.71 12.09 -10.83
N ASN A 2 13.44 11.92 -10.49
CA ASN A 2 12.79 12.72 -9.45
C ASN A 2 12.26 11.82 -8.33
N TYR A 3 12.31 12.32 -7.10
CA TYR A 3 11.63 11.72 -5.96
C TYR A 3 10.36 12.51 -5.69
N ILE A 4 9.23 11.82 -5.59
CA ILE A 4 7.93 12.41 -5.29
C ILE A 4 7.60 12.00 -3.85
N VAL A 5 7.99 12.82 -2.88
CA VAL A 5 7.63 12.57 -1.49
C VAL A 5 6.21 13.05 -1.27
N PHE A 6 5.29 12.19 -0.85
CA PHE A 6 3.91 12.58 -0.63
C PHE A 6 3.29 11.89 0.58
N ASP A 7 2.24 12.51 1.09
CA ASP A 7 1.41 12.02 2.18
C ASP A 7 -0.07 12.30 1.85
N LEU A 8 -0.99 11.62 2.52
CA LEU A 8 -2.43 11.66 2.25
C LEU A 8 -3.21 11.67 3.56
N GLU A 9 -4.21 12.54 3.63
CA GLU A 9 -5.24 12.45 4.67
C GLU A 9 -6.52 11.83 4.12
N PHE A 10 -7.21 11.07 4.98
CA PHE A 10 -8.38 10.28 4.57
C PHE A 10 -9.60 10.54 5.44
N ASN A 11 -10.77 10.60 4.81
CA ASN A 11 -12.05 10.43 5.50
C ASN A 11 -12.53 8.98 5.42
N GLN A 12 -13.38 8.60 6.36
CA GLN A 12 -13.97 7.26 6.43
C GLN A 12 -15.36 7.33 7.09
N GLY A 13 -16.17 6.31 6.82
CA GLY A 13 -17.51 6.21 7.38
C GLY A 13 -17.52 6.29 8.91
N TYR A 14 -18.32 7.20 9.46
CA TYR A 14 -18.58 7.31 10.89
C TYR A 14 -20.08 7.25 11.16
N ASN A 15 -20.51 6.31 12.00
CA ASN A 15 -21.93 6.19 12.32
C ASN A 15 -22.32 7.10 13.49
N PHE A 16 -22.95 8.23 13.17
CA PHE A 16 -23.47 9.17 14.16
C PHE A 16 -24.71 8.65 14.89
N ALA A 17 -25.41 7.65 14.35
CA ALA A 17 -26.57 7.02 14.97
C ALA A 17 -26.18 5.65 15.57
N LYS A 18 -26.56 5.38 16.83
CA LYS A 18 -26.39 4.03 17.42
C LYS A 18 -27.34 3.04 16.72
N GLY A 19 -26.93 2.42 15.60
CA GLY A 19 -27.78 1.48 14.87
C GLY A 19 -27.20 0.91 13.56
N THR A 20 -26.47 -0.21 13.68
CA THR A 20 -26.41 -1.40 12.79
C THR A 20 -26.26 -1.31 11.26
N LYS A 21 -25.74 -0.23 10.66
CA LYS A 21 -25.10 -0.34 9.32
C LYS A 21 -23.70 0.26 9.34
N SER A 22 -22.72 -0.54 8.91
CA SER A 22 -21.39 -0.03 8.59
C SER A 22 -21.53 0.92 7.41
N LEU A 23 -21.16 2.18 7.59
CA LEU A 23 -21.11 3.16 6.50
C LEU A 23 -19.90 2.93 5.59
N ASN A 24 -19.03 1.96 5.91
CA ASN A 24 -17.79 1.74 5.20
C ASN A 24 -18.07 1.13 3.82
N ASN A 25 -17.60 1.80 2.78
CA ASN A 25 -17.59 1.28 1.43
C ASN A 25 -16.41 0.30 1.27
N PRO A 26 -16.65 -1.00 1.05
CA PRO A 26 -15.56 -1.98 0.97
C PRO A 26 -14.67 -1.81 -0.28
N LYS A 27 -15.14 -1.06 -1.29
CA LYS A 27 -14.32 -0.72 -2.46
C LYS A 27 -13.37 0.44 -2.18
N CYS A 28 -13.78 1.38 -1.33
CA CYS A 28 -12.97 2.54 -0.92
C CYS A 28 -13.28 2.90 0.56
N PRO A 29 -12.64 2.21 1.52
CA PRO A 29 -12.88 2.44 2.95
C PRO A 29 -12.28 3.77 3.45
N PHE A 30 -11.25 4.27 2.75
CA PHE A 30 -10.54 5.51 3.05
C PHE A 30 -10.57 6.40 1.80
N GLU A 31 -11.37 7.45 1.85
CA GLU A 31 -11.48 8.44 0.78
C GLU A 31 -10.46 9.54 1.01
N ILE A 32 -9.65 9.86 -0.01
CA ILE A 32 -8.63 10.91 0.11
C ILE A 32 -9.30 12.29 0.22
N ILE A 33 -8.91 13.06 1.23
CA ILE A 33 -9.41 14.42 1.51
C ILE A 33 -8.33 15.50 1.49
N GLN A 34 -7.05 15.12 1.53
CA GLN A 34 -5.93 16.02 1.26
C GLN A 34 -4.78 15.22 0.63
N ILE A 35 -4.05 15.84 -0.28
CA ILE A 35 -2.73 15.36 -0.72
C ILE A 35 -1.71 16.47 -0.54
N GLY A 36 -0.58 16.11 0.06
CA GLY A 36 0.61 16.94 0.13
C GLY A 36 1.76 16.23 -0.57
N ALA A 37 2.49 16.93 -1.44
CA ALA A 37 3.64 16.36 -2.12
C ALA A 37 4.77 17.37 -2.36
N ILE A 38 6.00 16.87 -2.31
CA ILE A 38 7.24 17.57 -2.61
C ILE A 38 7.98 16.78 -3.69
N LYS A 39 8.31 17.47 -4.79
CA LYS A 39 9.10 16.93 -5.88
C LYS A 39 10.56 17.35 -5.69
N LEU A 40 11.43 16.36 -5.56
CA LEU A 40 12.87 16.55 -5.46
C LEU A 40 13.55 16.11 -6.75
N ASN A 41 14.61 16.82 -7.15
CA ASN A 41 15.54 16.34 -8.17
C ASN A 41 16.51 15.28 -7.59
N ASP A 42 17.47 14.85 -8.39
CA ASP A 42 18.52 13.89 -8.02
C ASP A 42 19.54 14.43 -6.99
N HIS A 43 19.57 15.74 -6.77
CA HIS A 43 20.38 16.42 -5.77
C HIS A 43 19.59 16.71 -4.46
N PHE A 44 18.38 16.18 -4.33
CA PHE A 44 17.45 16.44 -3.21
C PHE A 44 17.00 17.91 -3.08
N GLU A 45 17.11 18.68 -4.15
CA GLU A 45 16.59 20.04 -4.20
C GLU A 45 15.10 20.00 -4.54
N THR A 46 14.30 20.79 -3.83
CA THR A 46 12.87 20.92 -4.11
C THR A 46 12.66 21.68 -5.41
N ILE A 47 12.00 21.03 -6.37
CA ILE A 47 11.68 21.58 -7.70
C ILE A 47 10.16 21.72 -7.93
N GLY A 48 9.35 21.36 -6.95
CA GLY A 48 7.90 21.54 -7.00
C GLY A 48 7.21 21.09 -5.72
N THR A 49 6.04 21.67 -5.47
CA THR A 49 5.16 21.33 -4.35
C THR A 49 3.72 21.20 -4.84
N LEU A 50 2.95 20.37 -4.15
CA LEU A 50 1.52 20.21 -4.35
C LEU A 50 0.86 20.12 -2.97
N ASP A 51 -0.17 20.92 -2.73
CA ASP A 51 -1.00 20.85 -1.52
C ASP A 51 -2.44 21.11 -1.94
N VAL A 52 -3.28 20.10 -1.79
CA VAL A 52 -4.62 20.09 -2.37
C VAL A 52 -5.61 19.45 -1.40
N ILE A 53 -6.66 20.20 -1.07
CA ILE A 53 -7.85 19.69 -0.39
C ILE A 53 -8.82 19.07 -1.41
N VAL A 54 -9.28 17.87 -1.12
CA VAL A 54 -10.20 17.09 -1.96
C VAL A 54 -11.58 17.06 -1.31
N LYS A 55 -12.59 17.40 -2.12
CA LYS A 55 -13.98 17.35 -1.69
C LYS A 55 -14.46 15.89 -1.67
N PRO A 56 -14.92 15.36 -0.53
CA PRO A 56 -15.40 13.99 -0.43
C PRO A 56 -16.76 13.83 -1.10
N GLU A 57 -16.93 12.72 -1.82
CA GLU A 57 -18.15 12.29 -2.50
C GLU A 57 -18.71 10.97 -1.93
N ILE A 58 -17.84 10.13 -1.37
CA ILE A 58 -18.19 8.84 -0.74
C ILE A 58 -18.66 9.09 0.71
N TYR A 59 -17.86 9.81 1.49
CA TYR A 59 -18.11 10.14 2.89
C TYR A 59 -18.30 11.65 3.03
N THR A 60 -19.48 12.14 2.65
CA THR A 60 -19.83 13.57 2.66
C THR A 60 -19.97 14.19 4.05
N THR A 61 -19.79 13.39 5.12
CA THR A 61 -19.68 13.86 6.49
C THR A 61 -18.30 13.51 7.03
N LEU A 62 -17.58 14.52 7.53
CA LEU A 62 -16.27 14.33 8.13
C LEU A 62 -16.36 13.54 9.44
N ASN A 63 -15.58 12.47 9.53
CA ASN A 63 -15.44 11.69 10.76
C ASN A 63 -14.88 12.60 11.88
N PRO A 64 -15.52 12.65 13.08
CA PRO A 64 -15.08 13.53 14.16
C PRO A 64 -13.63 13.28 14.61
N PHE A 65 -13.17 12.03 14.57
CA PHE A 65 -11.78 11.69 14.88
C PHE A 65 -10.82 12.24 13.83
N VAL A 66 -11.16 12.13 12.54
CA VAL A 66 -10.35 12.68 11.45
C VAL A 66 -10.29 14.21 11.55
N ARG A 67 -11.41 14.87 11.87
CA ARG A 67 -11.44 16.31 12.11
C ARG A 67 -10.53 16.74 13.26
N GLU A 68 -10.58 16.02 14.38
CA GLU A 68 -9.74 16.31 15.55
C GLU A 68 -8.26 16.07 15.24
N LEU A 69 -7.96 15.02 14.48
CA LEU A 69 -6.60 14.65 14.11
C LEU A 69 -5.96 15.64 13.14
N THR A 70 -6.67 15.98 12.06
CA THR A 70 -6.15 16.76 10.93
C THR A 70 -6.41 18.26 11.02
N GLY A 71 -7.40 18.66 11.83
CA GLY A 71 -7.91 20.04 11.86
C GLY A 71 -8.75 20.44 10.65
N ILE A 72 -8.82 19.61 9.60
CA ILE A 72 -9.59 19.89 8.38
C ILE A 72 -11.07 20.06 8.72
N THR A 73 -11.70 21.08 8.15
CA THR A 73 -13.12 21.36 8.33
C THR A 73 -13.96 20.97 7.12
N MET A 74 -15.27 20.73 7.34
CA MET A 74 -16.21 20.57 6.22
C MET A 74 -16.30 21.82 5.35
N GLU A 75 -16.00 23.01 5.87
CA GLU A 75 -15.98 24.23 5.06
C GLU A 75 -14.84 24.21 4.04
N GLU A 76 -13.65 23.79 4.45
CA GLU A 76 -12.49 23.60 3.57
C GLU A 76 -12.74 22.50 2.55
N LEU A 77 -13.24 21.34 3.00
CA LEU A 77 -13.57 20.21 2.12
C LEU A 77 -14.59 20.60 1.04
N ASN A 78 -15.60 21.41 1.39
CA ASN A 78 -16.59 21.87 0.42
C ASN A 78 -16.02 22.82 -0.64
N LYS A 79 -14.89 23.49 -0.35
CA LYS A 79 -14.15 24.34 -1.28
C LYS A 79 -13.06 23.57 -2.05
N GLY A 80 -12.76 22.34 -1.64
CA GLY A 80 -11.81 21.45 -2.31
C GLY A 80 -12.22 21.07 -3.72
N ILE A 81 -11.27 20.52 -4.48
CA ILE A 81 -11.50 20.02 -5.84
C ILE A 81 -11.96 18.55 -5.81
N SER A 82 -12.50 18.03 -6.92
CA SER A 82 -12.85 16.60 -6.99
C SER A 82 -11.61 15.72 -6.97
N PHE A 83 -11.78 14.45 -6.61
CA PHE A 83 -10.69 13.47 -6.61
C PHE A 83 -10.06 13.32 -8.01
N GLU A 84 -10.86 13.30 -9.06
CA GLU A 84 -10.37 13.18 -10.44
C GLU A 84 -9.50 14.36 -10.84
N LYS A 85 -9.88 15.58 -10.44
CA LYS A 85 -9.08 16.76 -10.73
C LYS A 85 -7.77 16.76 -9.93
N MET A 86 -7.82 16.40 -8.65
CA MET A 86 -6.61 16.21 -7.84
C MET A 86 -5.69 15.16 -8.45
N TYR A 87 -6.24 14.04 -8.91
CA TYR A 87 -5.47 12.97 -9.53
C TYR A 87 -4.82 13.40 -10.85
N GLU A 88 -5.52 14.19 -11.66
CA GLU A 88 -4.95 14.80 -12.87
C GLU A 88 -3.75 15.71 -12.51
N ASP A 89 -3.92 16.58 -11.52
CA ASP A 89 -2.87 17.50 -11.07
C ASP A 89 -1.67 16.74 -10.50
N PHE A 90 -1.90 15.70 -9.70
CA PHE A 90 -0.85 14.83 -9.19
C PHE A 90 -0.15 14.05 -10.31
N SER A 91 -0.90 13.50 -11.27
CA SER A 91 -0.34 12.78 -12.41
C SER A 91 0.57 13.67 -13.27
N ASN A 92 0.18 14.93 -13.48
CA ASN A 92 1.01 15.93 -14.15
C ASN A 92 2.22 16.31 -13.29
N PHE A 93 2.05 16.46 -11.97
CA PHE A 93 3.11 16.77 -11.03
C PHE A 93 4.22 15.72 -11.04
N ILE A 94 3.88 14.43 -11.07
CA ILE A 94 4.86 13.35 -11.07
C ILE A 94 5.50 13.12 -12.44
N LYS A 95 4.99 13.70 -13.53
CA LYS A 95 5.48 13.45 -14.88
C LYS A 95 6.96 13.86 -15.01
N SER A 96 7.80 12.90 -15.39
CA SER A 96 9.22 13.09 -15.73
C SER A 96 9.77 11.83 -16.40
N ASP A 97 11.03 11.85 -16.85
CA ASP A 97 11.70 10.68 -17.45
C ASP A 97 11.72 9.46 -16.51
N ARG A 98 11.83 9.69 -15.19
CA ARG A 98 11.77 8.66 -14.15
C ARG A 98 11.41 9.29 -12.81
N SER A 99 10.31 8.84 -12.22
CA SER A 99 9.81 9.31 -10.92
C SER A 99 9.67 8.15 -9.95
N VAL A 100 10.15 8.35 -8.72
CA VAL A 100 10.04 7.38 -7.62
C VAL A 100 9.12 7.96 -6.56
N LEU A 101 8.03 7.26 -6.26
CA LEU A 101 7.09 7.64 -5.21
C LEU A 101 7.72 7.37 -3.83
N CYS A 102 7.72 8.34 -2.94
CA CYS A 102 8.32 8.23 -1.62
C CYS A 102 7.24 8.54 -0.60
N VAL A 103 6.99 7.60 0.32
CA VAL A 103 5.94 7.73 1.33
C VAL A 103 6.54 7.45 2.69
N TRP A 104 5.95 8.00 3.75
CA TRP A 104 6.33 7.60 5.09
C TRP A 104 6.03 6.11 5.26
N GLY A 105 4.82 5.66 4.98
CA GLY A 105 4.46 4.23 5.00
C GLY A 105 3.72 3.78 3.75
N ILE A 106 3.76 2.48 3.43
CA ILE A 106 3.10 1.94 2.24
C ILE A 106 1.55 2.09 2.22
N ALA A 107 0.94 2.59 3.30
CA ALA A 107 -0.50 2.79 3.38
C ALA A 107 -0.99 3.78 2.31
N ASP A 108 -0.28 4.89 2.12
CA ASP A 108 -0.71 5.96 1.22
C ASP A 108 -0.73 5.50 -0.24
N ILE A 109 0.29 4.75 -0.66
CA ILE A 109 0.30 4.12 -1.98
C ILE A 109 -0.89 3.17 -2.14
N LYS A 110 -1.18 2.33 -1.13
CA LYS A 110 -2.29 1.38 -1.23
C LYS A 110 -3.64 2.07 -1.36
N GLU A 111 -3.87 3.14 -0.61
CA GLU A 111 -5.13 3.87 -0.65
C GLU A 111 -5.23 4.79 -1.87
N LEU A 112 -4.12 5.38 -2.36
CA LEU A 112 -4.08 6.08 -3.64
C LEU A 112 -4.55 5.18 -4.79
N PHE A 113 -3.93 4.00 -4.95
CA PHE A 113 -4.32 3.05 -5.99
C PHE A 113 -5.75 2.53 -5.82
N ARG A 114 -6.25 2.42 -4.58
CA ARG A 114 -7.63 2.02 -4.33
C ARG A 114 -8.63 3.11 -4.73
N ASN A 115 -8.32 4.37 -4.45
CA ASN A 115 -9.17 5.49 -4.87
C ASN A 115 -9.17 5.60 -6.40
N ILE A 116 -8.01 5.48 -7.06
CA ILE A 116 -7.91 5.42 -8.54
C ILE A 116 -8.82 4.31 -9.11
N GLU A 117 -8.76 3.09 -8.53
CA GLU A 117 -9.61 1.96 -8.94
C GLU A 117 -11.10 2.26 -8.67
N PHE A 118 -11.44 2.90 -7.56
CA PHE A 118 -12.82 3.23 -7.19
C PHE A 118 -13.47 4.23 -8.15
N TYR A 119 -12.73 5.27 -8.56
CA TYR A 119 -13.15 6.30 -9.51
C TYR A 119 -12.96 5.89 -10.98
N GLU A 120 -12.57 4.63 -11.24
CA GLU A 120 -12.38 4.09 -12.59
C GLU A 120 -11.40 4.91 -13.45
N LEU A 121 -10.36 5.47 -12.82
CA LEU A 121 -9.34 6.29 -13.47
C LEU A 121 -8.19 5.44 -14.01
N GLU A 122 -7.54 5.94 -15.06
CA GLU A 122 -6.33 5.32 -15.62
C GLU A 122 -5.24 5.22 -14.54
N PRO A 123 -4.58 4.05 -14.38
CA PRO A 123 -3.57 3.86 -13.35
C PRO A 123 -2.31 4.69 -13.64
N LEU A 124 -1.53 4.95 -12.58
CA LEU A 124 -0.20 5.57 -12.72
C LEU A 124 0.71 4.72 -13.64
N PRO A 125 1.71 5.35 -14.30
CA PRO A 125 2.66 4.64 -15.14
C PRO A 125 3.31 3.44 -14.43
N SER A 126 3.44 2.33 -15.17
CA SER A 126 4.01 1.07 -14.72
C SER A 126 5.39 0.83 -15.35
N PRO A 127 6.40 0.35 -14.60
CA PRO A 127 6.34 0.03 -13.18
C PRO A 127 6.30 1.29 -12.31
N THR A 128 5.42 1.27 -11.30
CA THR A 128 5.41 2.32 -10.28
C THR A 128 6.49 2.01 -9.25
N GLU A 129 7.59 2.75 -9.29
CA GLU A 129 8.66 2.64 -8.31
C GLU A 129 8.30 3.39 -7.03
N TYR A 130 8.63 2.81 -5.87
CA TYR A 130 8.42 3.46 -4.59
C TYR A 130 9.49 3.19 -3.53
N ILE A 131 9.60 4.10 -2.56
CA ILE A 131 10.42 3.98 -1.36
C ILE A 131 9.51 4.12 -0.13
N ASP A 132 9.56 3.13 0.76
CA ASP A 132 8.98 3.17 2.11
C ASP A 132 10.03 3.78 3.06
N ILE A 133 9.92 5.08 3.30
CA ILE A 133 10.92 5.84 4.08
C ILE A 133 10.90 5.38 5.54
N GLN A 134 9.76 5.04 6.11
CA GLN A 134 9.66 4.54 7.49
C GLN A 134 10.48 3.27 7.69
N SER A 135 10.48 2.33 6.74
CA SER A 135 11.29 1.11 6.83
C SER A 135 12.79 1.43 6.89
N TYR A 136 13.27 2.36 6.05
CA TYR A 136 14.67 2.77 6.05
C TYR A 136 15.01 3.60 7.29
N ALA A 137 14.13 4.51 7.72
CA ALA A 137 14.31 5.33 8.92
C ALA A 137 14.38 4.46 10.18
N SER A 138 13.51 3.46 10.29
CA SER A 138 13.51 2.52 11.42
C SER A 138 14.82 1.75 11.51
N THR A 139 15.39 1.38 10.35
CA THR A 139 16.70 0.71 10.28
C THR A 139 17.84 1.66 10.65
N ALA A 140 17.84 2.88 10.09
CA ALA A 140 18.88 3.89 10.33
C ALA A 140 18.91 4.40 11.79
N LEU A 141 17.79 4.29 12.51
CA LEU A 141 17.64 4.72 13.90
C LEU A 141 17.69 3.53 14.90
N ASP A 142 18.23 2.39 14.48
CA ASP A 142 18.41 1.18 15.30
C ASP A 142 17.14 0.71 16.03
N CYS A 143 15.97 0.88 15.39
CA CYS A 143 14.73 0.35 15.94
C CYS A 143 14.77 -1.18 15.94
N LYS A 144 14.17 -1.80 16.96
CA LYS A 144 14.07 -3.27 17.01
C LYS A 144 13.35 -3.79 15.77
N LYS A 145 13.84 -4.89 15.20
CA LYS A 145 13.24 -5.52 14.02
C LYS A 145 11.73 -5.72 14.21
N GLY A 146 10.94 -5.23 13.26
CA GLY A 146 9.48 -5.30 13.28
C GLY A 146 8.79 -4.14 14.00
N ILE A 147 9.54 -3.19 14.56
CA ILE A 147 9.01 -1.94 15.10
C ILE A 147 9.28 -0.83 14.08
N ASN A 148 8.19 -0.24 13.59
CA ASN A 148 8.24 0.90 12.70
C ASN A 148 8.14 2.20 13.50
N ILE A 149 9.07 3.13 13.28
CA ILE A 149 9.05 4.43 13.95
C ILE A 149 7.98 5.35 13.34
N GLY A 150 7.31 6.15 14.16
CA GLY A 150 6.40 7.20 13.68
C GLY A 150 7.16 8.43 13.16
N LEU A 151 6.60 9.14 12.18
CA LEU A 151 7.24 10.29 11.52
C LEU A 151 7.72 11.34 12.51
N GLY A 152 6.86 11.76 13.44
CA GLY A 152 7.22 12.74 14.46
C GLY A 152 8.34 12.28 15.39
N ASN A 153 8.45 10.98 15.69
CA ASN A 153 9.57 10.47 16.49
C ASN A 153 10.87 10.44 15.68
N ALA A 154 10.81 10.06 14.40
CA ALA A 154 11.97 10.08 13.52
C ALA A 154 12.48 11.51 13.30
N ALA A 155 11.59 12.46 13.03
CA ALA A 155 11.90 13.88 12.90
C ALA A 155 12.62 14.41 14.16
N LYS A 156 12.11 14.10 15.35
CA LYS A 156 12.74 14.46 16.63
C LYS A 156 14.13 13.87 16.78
N LEU A 157 14.29 12.56 16.59
CA LEU A 157 15.59 11.88 16.74
C LEU A 157 16.64 12.39 15.75
N LEU A 158 16.21 12.78 14.55
CA LEU A 158 17.06 13.32 13.50
C LEU A 158 17.26 14.85 13.60
N SER A 159 16.72 15.48 14.65
CA SER A 159 16.79 16.93 14.86
C SER A 159 16.28 17.73 13.65
N VAL A 160 15.15 17.28 13.06
CA VAL A 160 14.37 18.07 12.10
C VAL A 160 13.56 19.11 12.90
N PRO A 161 13.64 20.41 12.57
CA PRO A 161 12.79 21.42 13.20
C PRO A 161 11.31 21.12 12.96
N ILE A 162 10.52 21.06 14.03
CA ILE A 162 9.07 20.83 13.98
C ILE A 162 8.38 22.17 14.24
N GLU A 163 8.00 22.84 13.17
CA GLU A 163 7.41 24.18 13.19
C GLU A 163 5.92 24.19 12.81
N SER A 164 5.42 23.06 12.29
CA SER A 164 4.06 22.86 11.80
C SER A 164 3.45 21.62 12.45
N GLN A 165 2.12 21.51 12.35
CA GLN A 165 1.39 20.37 12.90
C GLN A 165 1.58 19.11 12.05
N PHE A 166 1.62 17.96 12.72
CA PHE A 166 1.47 16.65 12.07
C PHE A 166 0.00 16.42 11.70
N HIS A 167 -0.25 15.44 10.82
CA HIS A 167 -1.59 15.13 10.29
C HIS A 167 -2.17 16.23 9.39
N ASP A 168 -1.26 16.97 8.77
CA ASP A 168 -1.52 17.77 7.59
C ASP A 168 -0.64 17.18 6.48
N ALA A 169 -1.25 16.79 5.37
CA ALA A 169 -0.54 16.00 4.36
C ALA A 169 0.68 16.73 3.78
N PHE A 170 0.63 18.06 3.67
CA PHE A 170 1.75 18.83 3.13
C PHE A 170 2.90 18.94 4.14
N ASN A 171 2.59 19.20 5.40
CA ASN A 171 3.57 19.21 6.48
C ASN A 171 4.22 17.82 6.65
N ASP A 172 3.43 16.74 6.56
CA ASP A 172 3.96 15.37 6.71
C ASP A 172 4.80 14.96 5.51
N ALA A 173 4.48 15.39 4.28
CA ALA A 173 5.36 15.26 3.12
C ALA A 173 6.67 16.05 3.30
N PHE A 174 6.61 17.23 3.91
CA PHE A 174 7.80 18.02 4.27
C PHE A 174 8.68 17.32 5.30
N TYR A 175 8.12 16.88 6.42
CA TYR A 175 8.89 16.15 7.43
C TYR A 175 9.46 14.85 6.89
N THR A 176 8.70 14.12 6.08
CA THR A 176 9.15 12.92 5.40
C THR A 176 10.33 13.24 4.47
N THR A 177 10.29 14.37 3.76
CA THR A 177 11.39 14.85 2.91
C THR A 177 12.66 15.14 3.73
N GLU A 178 12.54 15.85 4.84
CA GLU A 178 13.69 16.21 5.67
C GLU A 178 14.30 14.99 6.38
N VAL A 179 13.46 14.05 6.83
CA VAL A 179 13.92 12.74 7.31
C VAL A 179 14.64 11.99 6.19
N PHE A 180 14.05 11.93 4.99
CA PHE A 180 14.62 11.22 3.85
C PHE A 180 16.01 11.75 3.49
N LYS A 181 16.18 13.08 3.40
CA LYS A 181 17.48 13.72 3.15
C LYS A 181 18.52 13.34 4.19
N LYS A 182 18.15 13.27 5.47
CA LYS A 182 19.08 12.94 6.58
C LYS A 182 19.49 11.48 6.62
N ILE A 183 18.60 10.55 6.27
CA ILE A 183 18.91 9.10 6.29
C ILE A 183 19.44 8.57 4.97
N TYR A 184 19.38 9.38 3.90
CA TYR A 184 19.68 8.91 2.55
C TYR A 184 21.08 8.33 2.45
N ASN A 185 21.17 7.15 1.84
CA ASN A 185 22.41 6.50 1.50
C ASN A 185 22.20 5.61 0.27
N LYS A 186 23.30 5.09 -0.31
CA LYS A 186 23.27 4.33 -1.57
C LYS A 186 22.52 2.99 -1.48
N GLU A 187 22.26 2.48 -0.27
CA GLU A 187 21.53 1.23 -0.05
C GLU A 187 20.01 1.42 -0.13
N ILE A 188 19.51 2.65 -0.02
CA ILE A 188 18.10 2.95 -0.27
C ILE A 188 17.82 2.72 -1.76
N LYS A 189 17.01 1.70 -2.04
CA LYS A 189 16.58 1.34 -3.39
C LYS A 189 15.06 1.40 -3.51
N PRO A 190 14.54 1.90 -4.65
CA PRO A 190 13.13 1.77 -4.95
C PRO A 190 12.71 0.29 -5.07
N ASN A 191 11.55 -0.02 -4.53
CA ASN A 191 10.81 -1.24 -4.80
C ASN A 191 9.80 -1.00 -5.93
N ILE A 192 9.30 -2.07 -6.55
CA ILE A 192 8.21 -1.98 -7.53
C ILE A 192 6.89 -2.22 -6.81
N TYR A 193 5.97 -1.26 -6.92
CA TYR A 193 4.59 -1.47 -6.50
C TYR A 193 3.82 -2.15 -7.61
N ILE A 194 3.20 -3.29 -7.28
CA ILE A 194 2.30 -4.00 -8.19
C ILE A 194 0.91 -3.91 -7.57
N PRO A 195 0.03 -3.03 -8.08
CA PRO A 195 -1.34 -2.96 -7.62
C PRO A 195 -1.98 -4.34 -7.75
N LYS A 196 -2.70 -4.78 -6.72
CA LYS A 196 -3.49 -6.01 -6.81
C LYS A 196 -4.69 -5.72 -7.72
N VAL A 197 -4.50 -5.77 -9.05
CA VAL A 197 -5.59 -5.60 -10.01
C VAL A 197 -6.65 -6.67 -9.72
N LYS A 198 -7.80 -6.26 -9.17
CA LYS A 198 -8.97 -7.13 -9.09
C LYS A 198 -9.58 -7.25 -10.48
N GLY A 199 -8.96 -8.06 -11.33
CA GLY A 199 -9.46 -8.31 -12.69
C GLY A 199 -8.60 -9.26 -13.50
N LEU A 200 -7.27 -9.09 -13.47
CA LEU A 200 -6.36 -9.90 -14.28
C LEU A 200 -5.83 -11.15 -13.55
N ASN A 201 -5.74 -11.12 -12.22
CA ASN A 201 -5.24 -12.25 -11.42
C ASN A 201 -6.35 -13.11 -10.77
N ARG A 202 -7.63 -12.81 -10.97
CA ARG A 202 -8.71 -13.67 -10.45
C ARG A 202 -8.96 -14.94 -11.28
N LEU A 203 -8.41 -15.03 -12.48
CA LEU A 203 -8.46 -16.28 -13.24
C LEU A 203 -7.49 -17.34 -12.71
N SER A 204 -6.48 -16.96 -11.92
CA SER A 204 -5.43 -17.90 -11.44
C SER A 204 -5.57 -18.31 -9.96
N ALA A 205 -6.40 -17.65 -9.17
CA ALA A 205 -6.75 -18.08 -7.82
C ALA A 205 -8.24 -18.43 -7.73
N ARG A 206 -8.68 -19.45 -8.48
CA ARG A 206 -9.87 -20.17 -8.05
C ARG A 206 -9.53 -20.75 -6.67
N ASN A 207 -10.25 -20.29 -5.64
CA ASN A 207 -10.17 -20.88 -4.30
C ASN A 207 -10.75 -22.30 -4.35
N TYR A 208 -10.00 -23.23 -4.92
CA TYR A 208 -10.36 -24.64 -4.91
C TYR A 208 -10.14 -25.17 -3.50
N LYS A 209 -11.24 -25.54 -2.85
CA LYS A 209 -11.21 -26.41 -1.68
C LYS A 209 -10.85 -27.81 -2.15
N ILE A 210 -10.00 -28.50 -1.39
CA ILE A 210 -9.71 -29.91 -1.65
C ILE A 210 -10.99 -30.73 -1.42
N ASP A 211 -11.39 -31.50 -2.43
CA ASP A 211 -12.43 -32.51 -2.30
C ASP A 211 -11.79 -33.80 -1.75
N LEU A 212 -11.73 -33.87 -0.42
CA LEU A 212 -11.12 -34.98 0.32
C LEU A 212 -11.79 -36.34 0.01
N PRO A 213 -13.13 -36.45 -0.06
CA PRO A 213 -13.80 -37.67 -0.50
C PRO A 213 -13.34 -38.14 -1.88
N SER A 214 -13.47 -37.31 -2.92
CA SER A 214 -13.09 -37.72 -4.29
C SER A 214 -11.60 -38.06 -4.41
N LEU A 215 -10.74 -37.35 -3.69
CA LEU A 215 -9.30 -37.67 -3.62
C LEU A 215 -9.08 -39.03 -2.96
N THR A 216 -9.77 -39.32 -1.86
CA THR A 216 -9.68 -40.59 -1.15
C THR A 216 -10.15 -41.74 -2.04
N ASP A 217 -11.31 -41.60 -2.68
CA ASP A 217 -11.88 -42.61 -3.59
C ASP A 217 -10.91 -42.95 -4.73
N GLN A 218 -10.20 -41.94 -5.25
CA GLN A 218 -9.20 -42.14 -6.29
C GLN A 218 -8.01 -42.98 -5.81
N PHE A 219 -7.51 -42.72 -4.59
CA PHE A 219 -6.46 -43.54 -3.99
C PHE A 219 -6.97 -44.96 -3.70
N GLU A 220 -8.16 -45.10 -3.13
CA GLU A 220 -8.76 -46.41 -2.84
C GLU A 220 -8.96 -47.24 -4.12
N LYS A 221 -9.36 -46.59 -5.22
CA LYS A 221 -9.45 -47.20 -6.55
C LYS A 221 -8.09 -47.63 -7.11
N MET A 222 -7.06 -46.78 -6.99
CA MET A 222 -5.71 -47.08 -7.50
C MET A 222 -5.06 -48.24 -6.74
N PHE A 223 -5.25 -48.29 -5.42
CA PHE A 223 -4.67 -49.30 -4.55
C PHE A 223 -5.60 -50.51 -4.30
N LYS A 224 -6.83 -50.48 -4.84
CA LYS A 224 -7.87 -51.52 -4.72
C LYS A 224 -8.15 -51.93 -3.27
N ARG A 225 -8.11 -50.97 -2.35
CA ARG A 225 -8.40 -51.15 -0.92
C ARG A 225 -8.82 -49.84 -0.30
N GLU A 226 -9.50 -49.90 0.84
CA GLU A 226 -9.80 -48.71 1.62
C GLU A 226 -8.52 -48.10 2.23
N MET A 227 -8.50 -46.77 2.34
CA MET A 227 -7.44 -46.05 3.04
C MET A 227 -7.76 -46.01 4.53
N SER A 228 -6.76 -46.18 5.39
CA SER A 228 -6.90 -45.97 6.82
C SER A 228 -7.07 -44.48 7.16
N ILE A 229 -7.50 -44.17 8.39
CA ILE A 229 -7.63 -42.78 8.86
C ILE A 229 -6.29 -42.05 8.81
N ASP A 230 -5.20 -42.74 9.16
CA ASP A 230 -3.85 -42.20 9.15
C ASP A 230 -3.38 -41.94 7.70
N GLU A 231 -3.67 -42.86 6.78
CA GLU A 231 -3.35 -42.70 5.36
C GLU A 231 -4.11 -41.51 4.74
N LYS A 232 -5.40 -41.35 5.05
CA LYS A 232 -6.19 -40.18 4.63
C LYS A 232 -5.58 -38.88 5.15
N SER A 233 -5.07 -38.89 6.38
CA SER A 233 -4.42 -37.72 7.00
C SER A 233 -3.08 -37.40 6.34
N ILE A 234 -2.26 -38.41 6.03
CA ILE A 234 -0.98 -38.27 5.33
C ILE A 234 -1.19 -37.73 3.91
N ILE A 235 -2.17 -38.25 3.16
CA ILE A 235 -2.51 -37.79 1.81
C ILE A 235 -2.91 -36.29 1.83
N LYS A 236 -3.75 -35.89 2.78
CA LYS A 236 -4.15 -34.49 2.97
C LYS A 236 -2.95 -33.60 3.26
N LEU A 237 -2.08 -34.03 4.19
CA LEU A 237 -0.90 -33.29 4.59
C LEU A 237 0.08 -33.11 3.42
N ALA A 238 0.34 -34.18 2.66
CA ALA A 238 1.19 -34.13 1.48
C ALA A 238 0.65 -33.15 0.42
N TYR A 239 -0.66 -33.13 0.18
CA TYR A 239 -1.29 -32.16 -0.73
C TYR A 239 -1.12 -30.71 -0.26
N ILE A 240 -1.31 -30.43 1.04
CA ILE A 240 -1.11 -29.10 1.61
C ILE A 240 0.36 -28.68 1.50
N MET A 241 1.29 -29.59 1.81
CA MET A 241 2.73 -29.36 1.71
C MET A 241 3.21 -29.13 0.27
N GLY A 242 2.54 -29.71 -0.73
CA GLY A 242 2.81 -29.43 -2.14
C GLY A 242 2.41 -28.03 -2.58
N LYS A 243 1.36 -27.44 -1.98
CA LYS A 243 0.90 -26.08 -2.29
C LYS A 243 1.86 -24.97 -1.85
N THR A 244 2.77 -25.25 -0.91
CA THR A 244 3.73 -24.26 -0.41
C THR A 244 5.00 -24.19 -1.27
N ASN A 245 5.13 -25.04 -2.28
CA ASN A 245 6.33 -25.18 -3.12
C ASN A 245 7.65 -25.41 -2.33
N GLN A 246 7.56 -25.73 -1.04
CA GLN A 246 8.71 -25.78 -0.11
C GLN A 246 9.72 -26.90 -0.43
N PHE A 247 9.30 -27.90 -1.22
CA PHE A 247 10.13 -29.05 -1.61
C PHE A 247 10.39 -29.11 -3.13
N GLN A 248 10.17 -28.01 -3.84
CA GLN A 248 10.50 -27.91 -5.27
C GLN A 248 11.90 -27.32 -5.44
N ILE A 249 12.73 -27.96 -6.25
CA ILE A 249 14.03 -27.44 -6.67
C ILE A 249 13.90 -26.78 -8.04
N LYS A 250 14.59 -25.65 -8.24
CA LYS A 250 14.71 -25.06 -9.58
C LYS A 250 15.56 -25.98 -10.44
N ILE A 251 15.01 -26.40 -11.57
CA ILE A 251 15.76 -27.14 -12.58
C ILE A 251 16.48 -26.10 -13.43
N ASP A 252 17.81 -26.16 -13.46
CA ASP A 252 18.63 -25.35 -14.36
C ASP A 252 18.52 -25.93 -15.78
N PRO A 253 17.97 -25.19 -16.77
CA PRO A 253 17.73 -25.73 -18.11
C PRO A 253 19.01 -26.17 -18.85
N GLU A 254 20.19 -25.78 -18.39
CA GLU A 254 21.47 -26.19 -19.00
C GLU A 254 21.99 -27.56 -18.54
N ILE A 255 21.45 -28.13 -17.46
CA ILE A 255 21.82 -29.47 -16.99
C ILE A 255 20.70 -30.44 -17.35
N LYS A 256 20.73 -30.94 -18.59
CA LYS A 256 19.90 -32.11 -18.94
C LYS A 256 20.29 -33.28 -18.02
N PRO A 257 19.35 -33.92 -17.32
CA PRO A 257 19.65 -35.16 -16.61
C PRO A 257 20.07 -36.21 -17.65
N LYS A 258 21.21 -36.86 -17.41
CA LYS A 258 21.56 -38.09 -18.13
C LYS A 258 20.44 -39.10 -17.88
N LYS A 259 19.87 -39.63 -18.97
CA LYS A 259 18.94 -40.76 -18.95
C LYS A 259 19.56 -41.95 -18.24
#